data_AF-A0A7I8C3W9-F1
#
_entry.id   AF-A0A7I8C3W9-F1
#
_cell.length_a   1.000
_cell.length_b   1.000
_cell.length_c   1.000
_cell.angle_alpha   90.00
_cell.angle_beta   90.00
_cell.angle_gamma   90.00
#
_symmetry.space_group_name_H-M   'P 1'
#
loop_
_entity.id
_entity.type
_entity.pdbx_description
1 polymer ?
#
loop_
_entity_poly.entity_id
_entity_poly.type
_entity_poly.pdbx_seq_one_letter_code
_entity_poly.pdbx_strand_id
1 'polypeptide(L)'
;MPNSRTIVRTNSTPGSIKDVQLRVLTFQELRDNYPSGNLYDNSACTDQCAIRMSVMFHRVGIEMKSFSEKLVRPLSDQPSIGRIILDGKATATRADELGEWLKLQPFAGLPKAEDITGSDWESKVKGRTGIVQFSRYWTRAGETTSNASGGHIDLWNGARLTISSAPDAVATISRYFGGQSFFPGTDFGWSDLRNAKQILFWEIK
;
A
#
# COMPACT_ATOMS: atom_id res chain seq x y z
N MET A 1 16.91 0.31 -6.35
CA MET A 1 16.08 -0.79 -6.94
C MET A 1 16.68 -2.12 -6.53
N PRO A 2 15.88 -3.20 -6.31
CA PRO A 2 16.40 -4.52 -5.91
C PRO A 2 17.22 -5.21 -7.02
N ASN A 3 17.05 -4.77 -8.27
CA ASN A 3 17.81 -5.21 -9.44
C ASN A 3 18.77 -4.12 -9.91
N SER A 4 20.02 -4.47 -10.16
CA SER A 4 21.03 -3.58 -10.73
C SER A 4 20.77 -3.32 -12.21
N ARG A 5 21.24 -2.17 -12.71
CA ARG A 5 21.13 -1.81 -14.14
C ARG A 5 21.80 -2.87 -15.00
N THR A 6 21.06 -3.45 -15.94
CA THR A 6 21.62 -4.32 -16.98
C THR A 6 21.84 -3.50 -18.25
N ILE A 7 23.06 -3.50 -18.76
CA ILE A 7 23.41 -2.85 -20.04
C ILE A 7 23.42 -3.93 -21.12
N VAL A 8 22.45 -3.87 -22.03
CA VAL A 8 22.40 -4.75 -23.20
C VAL A 8 23.14 -4.06 -24.35
N ARG A 9 24.16 -4.72 -24.92
CA ARG A 9 24.87 -4.26 -26.11
C ARG A 9 24.29 -4.94 -27.34
N THR A 10 23.99 -4.15 -28.38
CA THR A 10 23.53 -4.67 -29.67
C THR A 10 24.69 -5.29 -30.46
N ASN A 11 24.36 -6.23 -31.36
CA ASN A 11 25.31 -6.82 -32.31
C ASN A 11 24.63 -6.99 -33.68
N SER A 12 25.39 -7.39 -34.69
CA SER A 12 24.91 -7.56 -36.07
C SER A 12 24.21 -8.90 -36.31
N THR A 13 24.10 -9.78 -35.31
CA THR A 13 23.45 -11.09 -35.44
C THR A 13 21.93 -10.91 -35.34
N PRO A 14 21.18 -11.15 -36.45
CA PRO A 14 19.73 -11.05 -36.43
C PRO A 14 19.13 -12.05 -35.46
N GLY A 15 18.11 -11.62 -34.70
CA GLY A 15 17.45 -12.47 -33.71
C GLY A 15 18.29 -12.80 -32.48
N SER A 16 19.38 -12.06 -32.21
CA SER A 16 20.15 -12.27 -30.98
C SER A 16 19.30 -11.99 -29.72
N ILE A 17 19.35 -12.93 -28.78
CA ILE A 17 18.63 -12.87 -27.51
C ILE A 17 19.64 -12.72 -26.37
N LYS A 18 19.33 -11.87 -25.39
CA LYS A 18 20.06 -11.77 -24.14
C LYS A 18 19.12 -12.01 -22.98
N ASP A 19 19.33 -13.13 -22.29
CA ASP A 19 18.61 -13.41 -21.05
C ASP A 19 19.08 -12.47 -19.93
N VAL A 20 18.09 -11.92 -19.21
CA VAL A 20 18.30 -11.09 -18.03
C VAL A 20 17.56 -11.73 -16.87
N GLN A 21 18.31 -12.20 -15.88
CA GLN A 21 17.73 -12.72 -14.65
C GLN A 21 17.42 -11.57 -13.70
N LEU A 22 16.18 -11.49 -13.23
CA LEU A 22 15.74 -10.48 -12.27
C LEU A 22 15.43 -11.15 -10.94
N ARG A 23 15.90 -10.56 -9.84
CA ARG A 23 15.44 -10.85 -8.50
C ARG A 23 14.00 -10.38 -8.37
N VAL A 24 13.13 -11.32 -8.03
CA VAL A 24 11.74 -11.08 -7.61
C VAL A 24 11.71 -11.03 -6.09
N LEU A 25 10.94 -10.10 -5.53
CA LEU A 25 10.74 -10.01 -4.08
C LEU A 25 9.67 -11.00 -3.63
N THR A 26 9.94 -11.67 -2.52
CA THR A 26 9.01 -12.56 -1.82
C THR A 26 8.18 -11.81 -0.79
N PHE A 27 7.05 -12.39 -0.38
CA PHE A 27 6.22 -11.83 0.68
C PHE A 27 6.97 -11.82 2.01
N GLN A 28 7.75 -12.88 2.29
CA GLN A 28 8.54 -12.97 3.52
C GLN A 28 9.57 -11.83 3.60
N GLU A 29 10.27 -11.52 2.51
CA GLU A 29 11.22 -10.40 2.47
C GLU A 29 10.54 -9.05 2.73
N LEU A 30 9.34 -8.83 2.18
CA LEU A 30 8.55 -7.63 2.47
C LEU A 30 8.16 -7.58 3.96
N ARG A 31 7.65 -8.68 4.49
CA ARG A 31 7.22 -8.80 5.88
C ARG A 31 8.36 -8.56 6.87
N ASP A 32 9.52 -9.15 6.64
CA ASP A 32 10.71 -9.02 7.50
C ASP A 32 11.24 -7.59 7.55
N ASN A 33 10.95 -6.80 6.50
CA ASN A 33 11.34 -5.40 6.41
C ASN A 33 10.22 -4.44 6.79
N TYR A 34 9.03 -4.93 7.14
CA TYR A 34 7.90 -4.09 7.51
C TYR A 34 8.17 -3.37 8.85
N PRO A 35 8.13 -2.03 8.89
CA PRO A 35 8.49 -1.27 10.07
C PRO A 35 7.42 -1.27 11.17
N SER A 36 7.87 -1.35 12.42
CA SER A 36 7.06 -1.11 13.62
C SER A 36 7.15 0.34 14.09
N GLY A 37 6.21 0.78 14.95
CA GLY A 37 6.21 2.11 15.56
C GLY A 37 5.76 3.26 14.64
N ASN A 38 5.74 4.47 15.18
CA ASN A 38 5.48 5.71 14.44
C ASN A 38 6.79 6.14 13.75
N LEU A 39 6.76 6.28 12.42
CA LEU A 39 7.95 6.52 11.60
C LEU A 39 8.08 7.96 11.15
N TYR A 40 7.02 8.74 11.31
CA TYR A 40 6.98 10.13 10.87
C TYR A 40 6.15 10.96 11.85
N ASP A 41 6.84 11.73 12.68
CA ASP A 41 6.18 12.56 13.69
C ASP A 41 5.64 13.84 13.05
N ASN A 42 4.44 13.75 12.48
CA ASN A 42 3.73 14.89 11.91
C ASN A 42 2.24 14.74 12.17
N SER A 43 1.67 15.68 12.92
CA SER A 43 0.25 15.72 13.29
C SER A 43 -0.71 15.80 12.09
N ALA A 44 -0.24 16.25 10.92
CA ALA A 44 -1.01 16.27 9.68
C ALA A 44 -1.07 14.90 8.96
N CYS A 45 -0.27 13.92 9.38
CA CYS A 45 -0.23 12.57 8.81
C CYS A 45 -0.43 11.50 9.89
N THR A 46 -1.63 11.46 10.46
CA THR A 46 -2.04 10.48 11.49
C THR A 46 -2.05 9.05 10.95
N ASP A 47 -2.47 8.86 9.69
CA ASP A 47 -2.48 7.54 9.05
C ASP A 47 -1.15 7.24 8.34
N GLN A 48 -0.36 6.35 8.93
CA GLN A 48 0.99 6.03 8.43
C GLN A 48 1.08 4.77 7.58
N CYS A 49 -0.06 4.18 7.18
CA CYS A 49 -0.06 2.93 6.41
C CYS A 49 0.78 3.04 5.12
N ALA A 50 0.59 4.09 4.33
CA ALA A 50 1.37 4.33 3.11
C ALA A 50 2.86 4.64 3.39
N ILE A 51 3.17 5.31 4.51
CA ILE A 51 4.54 5.60 4.93
C ILE A 51 5.25 4.30 5.33
N ARG A 52 4.59 3.43 6.12
CA ARG A 52 5.12 2.12 6.53
C ARG A 52 5.43 1.25 5.32
N MET A 53 4.49 1.18 4.37
CA MET A 53 4.68 0.48 3.10
C MET A 53 5.87 1.06 2.32
N SER A 54 5.99 2.38 2.24
CA SER A 54 7.11 3.05 1.56
C SER A 54 8.45 2.74 2.22
N VAL A 55 8.55 2.80 3.55
CA VAL A 55 9.78 2.47 4.29
C VAL A 55 10.14 0.99 4.12
N MET A 56 9.16 0.09 4.16
CA MET A 56 9.36 -1.32 3.83
C MET A 56 9.96 -1.48 2.43
N PHE A 57 9.37 -0.82 1.42
CA PHE A 57 9.90 -0.81 0.05
C PHE A 57 11.33 -0.29 0.00
N HIS A 58 11.64 0.80 0.72
CA HIS A 58 12.98 1.36 0.77
C HIS A 58 14.02 0.39 1.34
N ARG A 59 13.65 -0.39 2.37
CA ARG A 59 14.51 -1.38 3.02
C ARG A 59 14.83 -2.57 2.10
N VAL A 60 13.90 -2.96 1.24
CA VAL A 60 14.13 -3.96 0.18
C VAL A 60 14.69 -3.35 -1.12
N GLY A 61 15.13 -2.09 -1.07
CA GLY A 61 15.83 -1.43 -2.17
C GLY A 61 14.91 -0.80 -3.23
N ILE A 62 13.59 -0.75 -3.03
CA ILE A 62 12.67 -0.02 -3.91
C ILE A 62 12.59 1.45 -3.45
N GLU A 63 13.28 2.35 -4.14
CA GLU A 63 13.37 3.78 -3.79
C GLU A 63 12.13 4.61 -4.21
N MET A 64 11.16 3.99 -4.88
CA MET A 64 9.92 4.62 -5.35
C MET A 64 10.11 5.87 -6.25
N LYS A 65 11.20 5.94 -7.04
CA LYS A 65 11.51 7.11 -7.89
C LYS A 65 10.40 7.50 -8.87
N SER A 66 9.63 6.51 -9.33
CA SER A 66 8.50 6.71 -10.24
C SER A 66 7.23 7.20 -9.54
N PHE A 67 7.17 7.18 -8.20
CA PHE A 67 6.06 7.78 -7.45
C PHE A 67 6.14 9.31 -7.56
N SER A 68 5.45 9.84 -8.56
CA SER A 68 5.49 11.24 -8.98
C SER A 68 4.22 11.61 -9.74
N GLU A 69 3.89 12.89 -9.81
CA GLU A 69 2.71 13.43 -10.50
C GLU A 69 2.70 13.18 -12.01
N LYS A 70 3.85 12.79 -12.58
CA LYS A 70 3.96 12.38 -13.98
C LYS A 70 3.27 11.04 -14.24
N LEU A 71 3.20 10.17 -13.24
CA LEU A 71 2.72 8.79 -13.37
C LEU A 71 1.50 8.49 -12.49
N VAL A 72 1.32 9.23 -11.39
CA VAL A 72 0.19 9.09 -10.47
C VAL A 72 -0.55 10.42 -10.41
N ARG A 73 -1.87 10.41 -10.56
CA ARG A 73 -2.68 11.63 -10.45
C ARG A 73 -3.08 11.87 -8.99
N PRO A 74 -3.12 13.14 -8.54
CA PRO A 74 -3.78 13.47 -7.27
C PRO A 74 -5.23 12.98 -7.28
N LEU A 75 -5.68 12.44 -6.15
CA LEU A 75 -7.06 11.99 -5.96
C LEU A 75 -7.85 13.00 -5.12
N SER A 76 -9.18 12.95 -5.20
CA SER A 76 -10.10 13.76 -4.38
C SER A 76 -9.82 15.27 -4.41
N ASP A 77 -9.65 15.82 -5.62
CA ASP A 77 -9.44 17.25 -5.89
C ASP A 77 -8.22 17.87 -5.19
N GLN A 78 -7.29 17.03 -4.73
CA GLN A 78 -6.06 17.48 -4.10
C GLN A 78 -5.15 18.14 -5.14
N PRO A 79 -4.45 19.24 -4.77
CA PRO A 79 -3.59 19.97 -5.72
C PRO A 79 -2.35 19.15 -6.13
N SER A 80 -1.95 18.19 -5.31
CA SER A 80 -0.77 17.34 -5.50
C SER A 80 -0.97 15.96 -4.88
N ILE A 81 -0.13 15.01 -5.28
CA ILE A 81 -0.07 13.70 -4.61
C ILE A 81 0.51 13.84 -3.20
N GLY A 82 0.03 13.01 -2.28
CA GLY A 82 0.58 12.82 -0.95
C GLY A 82 1.96 12.18 -1.02
N ARG A 83 2.99 13.02 -1.10
CA ARG A 83 4.38 12.61 -1.25
C ARG A 83 5.30 13.44 -0.36
N ILE A 84 6.16 12.75 0.38
CA ILE A 84 7.28 13.35 1.11
C ILE A 84 8.61 12.71 0.67
N ILE A 85 9.72 13.31 1.11
CA ILE A 85 11.05 12.72 0.99
C ILE A 85 11.48 12.27 2.39
N LEU A 86 11.71 10.97 2.55
CA LEU A 86 12.22 10.38 3.79
C LEU A 86 13.56 9.71 3.46
N ASP A 87 14.62 10.07 4.17
CA ASP A 87 15.99 9.59 3.93
C ASP A 87 16.44 9.68 2.46
N GLY A 88 16.08 10.79 1.80
CA GLY A 88 16.40 11.04 0.39
C GLY A 88 15.58 10.23 -0.62
N LYS A 89 14.59 9.46 -0.18
CA LYS A 89 13.75 8.60 -1.03
C LYS A 89 12.30 9.07 -1.05
N ALA A 90 11.62 8.83 -2.16
CA ALA A 90 10.21 9.20 -2.30
C ALA A 90 9.33 8.31 -1.42
N THR A 91 8.41 8.91 -0.68
CA THR A 91 7.54 8.24 0.30
C THR A 91 6.11 8.68 0.08
N ALA A 92 5.20 7.70 -0.07
CA ALA A 92 3.78 7.98 -0.18
C ALA A 92 3.16 8.24 1.20
N THR A 93 2.25 9.21 1.28
CA THR A 93 1.48 9.52 2.49
C THR A 93 -0.01 9.21 2.35
N ARG A 94 -0.46 8.74 1.19
CA ARG A 94 -1.84 8.38 0.90
C ARG A 94 -1.93 6.97 0.32
N ALA A 95 -2.82 6.16 0.86
CA ALA A 95 -2.98 4.74 0.48
C ALA A 95 -3.45 4.58 -0.97
N ASP A 96 -4.44 5.36 -1.40
CA ASP A 96 -5.05 5.22 -2.72
C ASP A 96 -4.05 5.56 -3.83
N GLU A 97 -3.27 6.63 -3.67
CA GLU A 97 -2.22 7.02 -4.62
C GLU A 97 -1.07 6.00 -4.63
N LEU A 98 -0.75 5.37 -3.49
CA LEU A 98 0.20 4.27 -3.45
C LEU A 98 -0.34 3.04 -4.19
N GLY A 99 -1.63 2.75 -4.07
CA GLY A 99 -2.31 1.70 -4.85
C GLY A 99 -2.25 1.96 -6.36
N GLU A 100 -2.50 3.20 -6.79
CA GLU A 100 -2.37 3.60 -8.20
C GLU A 100 -0.94 3.45 -8.72
N TRP A 101 0.07 3.74 -7.89
CA TRP A 101 1.45 3.48 -8.24
C TRP A 101 1.78 1.99 -8.37
N LEU A 102 1.24 1.14 -7.48
CA LEU A 102 1.43 -0.32 -7.54
C LEU A 102 0.77 -0.94 -8.78
N LYS A 103 -0.33 -0.38 -9.29
CA LYS A 103 -0.95 -0.79 -10.57
C LYS A 103 0.00 -0.64 -11.76
N LEU A 104 1.02 0.23 -11.67
CA LEU A 104 2.07 0.37 -12.69
C LEU A 104 3.12 -0.74 -12.66
N GLN A 105 2.99 -1.72 -11.74
CA GLN A 105 3.93 -2.82 -11.53
C GLN A 105 5.39 -2.33 -11.37
N PRO A 106 5.67 -1.45 -10.39
CA PRO A 106 6.92 -0.71 -10.31
C PRO A 106 8.15 -1.55 -9.91
N PHE A 107 7.99 -2.83 -9.59
CA PHE A 107 9.09 -3.74 -9.29
C PHE A 107 8.82 -5.15 -9.82
N ALA A 108 9.91 -5.89 -10.09
CA ALA A 108 9.84 -7.23 -10.63
C ALA A 108 9.12 -8.19 -9.67
N GLY A 109 8.14 -8.91 -10.19
CA GLY A 109 7.34 -9.89 -9.44
C GLY A 109 6.09 -9.35 -8.77
N LEU A 110 5.78 -8.06 -8.87
CA LEU A 110 4.44 -7.58 -8.52
C LEU A 110 3.46 -7.95 -9.65
N PRO A 111 2.43 -8.78 -9.40
CA PRO A 111 1.45 -9.10 -10.43
C PRO A 111 0.54 -7.90 -10.72
N LYS A 112 -0.38 -8.07 -11.68
CA LYS A 112 -1.49 -7.12 -11.82
C LYS A 112 -2.39 -7.20 -10.58
N ALA A 113 -2.97 -6.06 -10.21
CA ALA A 113 -3.95 -6.01 -9.13
C ALA A 113 -5.19 -6.84 -9.49
N GLU A 114 -5.67 -7.63 -8.54
CA GLU A 114 -6.99 -8.26 -8.55
C GLU A 114 -7.98 -7.34 -7.83
N ASP A 115 -9.11 -7.04 -8.48
CA ASP A 115 -10.22 -6.34 -7.82
C ASP A 115 -11.06 -7.38 -7.07
N ILE A 116 -10.95 -7.37 -5.74
CA ILE A 116 -11.63 -8.31 -4.85
C ILE A 116 -12.82 -7.67 -4.12
N THR A 117 -13.25 -6.48 -4.56
CA THR A 117 -14.32 -5.70 -3.94
C THR A 117 -15.57 -6.53 -3.69
N GLY A 118 -16.21 -6.31 -2.54
CA GLY A 118 -17.40 -7.04 -2.10
C GLY A 118 -17.32 -7.38 -0.62
N SER A 119 -18.47 -7.67 -0.02
CA SER A 119 -18.55 -8.10 1.38
C SER A 119 -17.83 -9.43 1.65
N ASP A 120 -17.56 -10.20 0.60
CA ASP A 120 -16.90 -11.50 0.62
C ASP A 120 -15.38 -11.43 0.35
N TRP A 121 -14.79 -10.22 0.24
CA TRP A 121 -13.39 -10.02 -0.16
C TRP A 121 -12.39 -10.88 0.65
N GLU A 122 -12.61 -11.04 1.96
CA GLU A 122 -11.71 -11.80 2.83
C GLU A 122 -11.60 -13.25 2.39
N SER A 123 -12.73 -13.85 1.98
CA SER A 123 -12.76 -15.23 1.50
C SER A 123 -11.94 -15.41 0.21
N LYS A 124 -11.87 -14.38 -0.64
CA LYS A 124 -11.11 -14.38 -1.90
C LYS A 124 -9.59 -14.36 -1.68
N VAL A 125 -9.14 -13.86 -0.53
CA VAL A 125 -7.72 -13.74 -0.19
C VAL A 125 -7.28 -14.63 0.96
N LYS A 126 -8.19 -15.38 1.56
CA LYS A 126 -7.88 -16.33 2.64
C LYS A 126 -6.83 -17.35 2.17
N GLY A 127 -5.77 -17.51 2.96
CA GLY A 127 -4.63 -18.39 2.65
C GLY A 127 -3.66 -17.85 1.60
N ARG A 128 -3.94 -16.68 0.99
CA ARG A 128 -3.05 -16.00 0.03
C ARG A 128 -2.24 -14.92 0.75
N THR A 129 -1.03 -14.66 0.30
CA THR A 129 -0.17 -13.60 0.85
C THR A 129 0.00 -12.48 -0.17
N GLY A 130 0.20 -11.24 0.28
CA GLY A 130 0.32 -10.13 -0.65
C GLY A 130 0.16 -8.75 -0.04
N ILE A 131 -0.07 -7.77 -0.91
CA ILE A 131 -0.44 -6.41 -0.54
C ILE A 131 -1.94 -6.27 -0.75
N VAL A 132 -2.66 -5.65 0.18
CA VAL A 132 -4.07 -5.33 0.05
C VAL A 132 -4.30 -3.83 0.27
N GLN A 133 -5.15 -3.23 -0.56
CA GLN A 133 -5.53 -1.83 -0.49
C GLN A 133 -7.05 -1.70 -0.44
N PHE A 134 -7.54 -0.88 0.47
CA PHE A 134 -8.95 -0.52 0.65
C PHE A 134 -9.10 0.95 0.30
N SER A 135 -9.82 1.24 -0.77
CA SER A 135 -10.00 2.59 -1.31
C SER A 135 -11.21 3.28 -0.70
N ARG A 136 -11.04 4.57 -0.37
CA ARG A 136 -12.14 5.55 -0.20
C ARG A 136 -13.28 5.11 0.73
N TYR A 137 -12.94 4.51 1.87
CA TYR A 137 -13.90 4.00 2.86
C TYR A 137 -14.10 4.93 4.06
N TRP A 138 -13.30 5.99 4.19
CA TRP A 138 -13.46 7.03 5.22
C TRP A 138 -13.12 8.43 4.69
N THR A 139 -13.61 9.46 5.37
CA THR A 139 -13.50 10.88 4.95
C THR A 139 -12.50 11.63 5.82
N ARG A 140 -11.66 12.47 5.20
CA ARG A 140 -10.85 13.45 5.92
C ARG A 140 -11.69 14.67 6.37
N ALA A 141 -11.14 15.49 7.25
CA ALA A 141 -11.77 16.76 7.62
C ALA A 141 -12.00 17.63 6.36
N GLY A 142 -13.24 18.05 6.13
CA GLY A 142 -13.65 18.80 4.93
C GLY A 142 -14.11 17.94 3.75
N GLU A 143 -14.09 16.61 3.87
CA GLU A 143 -14.61 15.68 2.87
C GLU A 143 -16.04 15.21 3.20
N THR A 144 -16.81 14.90 2.15
CA THR A 144 -18.09 14.21 2.19
C THR A 144 -17.91 12.72 1.88
N THR A 145 -18.90 11.90 2.21
CA THR A 145 -18.89 10.46 1.85
C THR A 145 -18.75 10.22 0.33
N SER A 146 -19.25 11.16 -0.49
CA SER A 146 -19.12 11.06 -1.95
C SER A 146 -17.69 11.33 -2.43
N ASN A 147 -16.95 12.26 -1.81
CA ASN A 147 -15.57 12.61 -2.20
C ASN A 147 -14.46 11.99 -1.33
N ALA A 148 -14.81 11.17 -0.33
CA ALA A 148 -13.91 10.44 0.55
C ALA A 148 -12.60 10.00 -0.14
N SER A 149 -11.46 10.40 0.42
CA SER A 149 -10.10 10.05 -0.03
C SER A 149 -9.38 9.10 0.93
N GLY A 150 -10.01 8.78 2.06
CA GLY A 150 -9.44 7.94 3.09
C GLY A 150 -9.44 6.47 2.67
N GLY A 151 -8.24 5.91 2.52
CA GLY A 151 -8.02 4.50 2.27
C GLY A 151 -7.01 3.89 3.23
N HIS A 152 -6.72 2.61 3.02
CA HIS A 152 -5.76 1.83 3.81
C HIS A 152 -5.00 0.89 2.89
N ILE A 153 -3.72 0.68 3.17
CA ILE A 153 -2.89 -0.26 2.43
C ILE A 153 -1.93 -0.96 3.37
N ASP A 154 -1.84 -2.28 3.28
CA ASP A 154 -1.01 -3.08 4.17
C ASP A 154 -0.63 -4.43 3.56
N LEU A 155 0.26 -5.17 4.23
CA LEU A 155 0.56 -6.57 3.93
C LEU A 155 -0.51 -7.49 4.51
N TRP A 156 -1.01 -8.40 3.68
CA TRP A 156 -1.94 -9.47 4.05
C TRP A 156 -1.21 -10.82 4.10
N ASN A 157 -1.29 -11.51 5.23
CA ASN A 157 -0.53 -12.74 5.47
C ASN A 157 -1.32 -14.05 5.28
N GLY A 158 -2.50 -13.99 4.65
CA GLY A 158 -3.40 -15.14 4.48
C GLY A 158 -4.46 -15.28 5.56
N ALA A 159 -4.34 -14.56 6.68
CA ALA A 159 -5.33 -14.58 7.75
C ALA A 159 -5.63 -13.20 8.34
N ARG A 160 -4.67 -12.27 8.31
CA ARG A 160 -4.80 -10.93 8.88
C ARG A 160 -3.84 -9.93 8.23
N LEU A 161 -4.12 -8.65 8.45
CA LEU A 161 -3.22 -7.54 8.11
C LEU A 161 -1.98 -7.55 9.03
N THR A 162 -0.88 -6.98 8.56
CA THR A 162 0.40 -6.96 9.30
C THR A 162 0.45 -5.88 10.37
N ILE A 163 -0.44 -4.88 10.33
CA ILE A 163 -0.79 -4.02 11.48
C ILE A 163 -1.28 -4.89 12.66
N SER A 164 -0.30 -5.34 13.42
CA SER A 164 -0.41 -6.06 14.69
C SER A 164 0.79 -5.74 15.59
N SER A 165 1.19 -4.46 15.64
CA SER A 165 1.98 -3.92 16.76
C SER A 165 1.53 -2.50 17.13
N ALA A 166 1.04 -2.37 18.38
CA ALA A 166 0.54 -1.17 19.08
C ALA A 166 -0.95 -0.76 18.80
N PRO A 167 -1.61 0.02 19.70
CA PRO A 167 -3.07 0.13 19.90
C PRO A 167 -3.96 0.32 18.65
N ASP A 168 -3.41 0.86 17.57
CA ASP A 168 -4.09 1.04 16.28
C ASP A 168 -4.47 -0.28 15.60
N ALA A 169 -3.74 -1.37 15.88
CA ALA A 169 -4.11 -2.70 15.42
C ALA A 169 -5.39 -3.19 16.10
N VAL A 170 -5.55 -2.95 17.41
CA VAL A 170 -6.79 -3.29 18.13
C VAL A 170 -7.94 -2.42 17.64
N ALA A 171 -7.72 -1.13 17.39
CA ALA A 171 -8.75 -0.25 16.84
C ALA A 171 -9.15 -0.66 15.40
N THR A 172 -8.20 -1.03 14.55
CA THR A 172 -8.46 -1.45 13.15
C THR A 172 -9.09 -2.85 13.07
N ILE A 173 -8.64 -3.79 13.91
CA ILE A 173 -9.18 -5.16 14.00
C ILE A 173 -10.54 -5.19 14.73
N SER A 174 -10.72 -4.38 15.79
CA SER A 174 -12.02 -4.22 16.49
C SER A 174 -13.10 -3.72 15.55
N ARG A 175 -12.76 -2.77 14.66
CA ARG A 175 -13.65 -2.28 13.58
C ARG A 175 -13.94 -3.36 12.53
N TYR A 176 -12.99 -4.25 12.26
CA TYR A 176 -13.15 -5.35 11.31
C TYR A 176 -14.08 -6.46 11.80
N PHE A 177 -14.09 -6.75 13.11
CA PHE A 177 -14.88 -7.83 13.71
C PHE A 177 -16.22 -7.38 14.35
N GLY A 178 -16.61 -6.11 14.22
CA GLY A 178 -17.88 -5.61 14.78
C GLY A 178 -17.98 -5.71 16.31
N GLY A 179 -16.85 -5.86 16.99
CA GLY A 179 -16.80 -5.97 18.44
C GLY A 179 -16.89 -4.60 19.09
N GLN A 180 -18.08 -4.23 19.57
CA GLN A 180 -18.26 -3.15 20.53
C GLN A 180 -17.32 -3.38 21.73
N SER A 181 -16.35 -2.49 21.95
CA SER A 181 -15.65 -2.38 23.24
C SER A 181 -15.19 -0.94 23.49
N PHE A 182 -16.14 -0.16 24.02
CA PHE A 182 -16.02 0.90 25.02
C PHE A 182 -14.71 1.70 25.14
N PHE A 183 -14.71 2.94 24.62
CA PHE A 183 -14.37 4.13 25.41
C PHE A 183 -15.38 5.24 25.06
N PRO A 184 -16.19 5.72 26.03
CA PRO A 184 -17.20 6.74 25.77
C PRO A 184 -16.53 8.11 25.59
N GLY A 185 -16.84 8.82 24.50
CA GLY A 185 -16.65 10.29 24.44
C GLY A 185 -15.72 10.87 23.36
N THR A 186 -15.48 10.22 22.21
CA THR A 186 -14.81 10.89 21.07
C THR A 186 -15.62 10.74 19.78
N ASP A 187 -16.04 11.87 19.20
CA ASP A 187 -16.85 12.02 17.97
C ASP A 187 -16.18 11.55 16.66
N PHE A 188 -15.22 10.63 16.70
CA PHE A 188 -14.57 10.15 15.48
C PHE A 188 -15.30 8.91 14.94
N GLY A 189 -16.03 9.09 13.84
CA GLY A 189 -16.59 8.01 13.03
C GLY A 189 -15.47 7.23 12.34
N TRP A 190 -15.26 5.98 12.75
CA TRP A 190 -14.23 5.11 12.21
C TRP A 190 -14.84 3.96 11.41
N SER A 191 -14.69 4.02 10.10
CA SER A 191 -15.36 3.19 9.10
C SER A 191 -14.98 1.70 9.09
N ASP A 192 -15.97 0.86 8.79
CA ASP A 192 -15.85 -0.55 8.44
C ASP A 192 -15.13 -0.72 7.08
N LEU A 193 -14.06 -1.53 7.03
CA LEU A 193 -13.28 -1.83 5.81
C LEU A 193 -14.15 -2.44 4.69
N ARG A 194 -15.29 -3.04 5.05
CA ARG A 194 -16.27 -3.61 4.09
C ARG A 194 -16.95 -2.54 3.24
N ASN A 195 -16.93 -1.27 3.68
CA ASN A 195 -17.50 -0.15 2.94
C ASN A 195 -16.53 0.49 1.93
N ALA A 196 -15.38 -0.15 1.67
CA ALA A 196 -14.46 0.31 0.64
C ALA A 196 -15.11 0.32 -0.74
N LYS A 197 -14.93 1.44 -1.45
CA LYS A 197 -15.43 1.59 -2.82
C LYS A 197 -14.69 0.68 -3.79
N GLN A 198 -13.45 0.33 -3.45
CA GLN A 198 -12.65 -0.64 -4.18
C GLN A 198 -11.68 -1.33 -3.21
N ILE A 199 -11.46 -2.63 -3.40
CA ILE A 199 -10.46 -3.41 -2.69
C ILE A 199 -9.55 -4.07 -3.73
N LEU A 200 -8.26 -3.72 -3.71
CA LEU A 200 -7.26 -4.26 -4.61
C LEU A 200 -6.32 -5.19 -3.87
N PHE A 201 -5.99 -6.31 -4.49
CA PHE A 201 -5.03 -7.28 -3.97
C PHE A 201 -3.93 -7.59 -4.98
N TRP A 202 -2.69 -7.57 -4.51
CA TRP A 202 -1.53 -8.02 -5.26
C TRP A 202 -0.95 -9.23 -4.55
N GLU A 203 -1.18 -10.42 -5.10
CA GLU A 203 -0.63 -11.65 -4.55
C GLU A 203 0.90 -11.66 -4.67
N ILE A 204 1.58 -11.88 -3.55
CA ILE A 204 3.03 -12.04 -3.48
C ILE A 204 3.28 -13.27 -2.63
N LYS A 205 4.12 -14.17 -3.11
CA LYS A 205 4.45 -15.44 -2.43
C LYS A 205 5.73 -15.32 -1.64
#